data_AF-A0A6I9NMS2-F1
#
_entry.id   AF-A0A6I9NMS2-F1
#
_cell.length_a   1.000
_cell.length_b   1.000
_cell.length_c   1.000
_cell.angle_alpha   90.00
_cell.angle_beta   90.00
_cell.angle_gamma   90.00
#
_symmetry.space_group_name_H-M   'P 1'
#
loop_
_entity.id
_entity.type
_entity.pdbx_description
1 polymer ?
#
loop_
_entity_poly.entity_id
_entity_poly.type
_entity_poly.pdbx_seq_one_letter_code
_entity_poly.pdbx_strand_id
1 'polypeptide(L)'
;MGVPRVWEKMQEKMKSVGAKSSTVRRKIAVWAKDVGLQTNLTKMNHSGAAGRTPLSYKLAKKIVFKKVRKALGLDRCTKCYTGAAPITKDTLEFFLSLDIPLFELYGMSESTGPHTISIPEAFKITSCGKEIPGCKTKLHNPDEEGNGEICFWGRHVFMGYLNMAEKTEEALDAEGWLHSGDLGKHDENGFLFITGRIK
;
A
#
# COMPACT_ATOMS: atom_id res chain seq x y z
N MET A 1 -10.29 -3.99 -4.41
CA MET A 1 -9.01 -4.48 -3.87
C MET A 1 -8.47 -5.50 -4.86
N GLY A 2 -7.16 -5.57 -5.05
CA GLY A 2 -6.53 -6.61 -5.87
C GLY A 2 -5.15 -6.96 -5.32
N VAL A 3 -4.72 -8.22 -5.49
CA VAL A 3 -3.37 -8.66 -5.12
C VAL A 3 -2.32 -7.97 -6.02
N PRO A 4 -1.05 -7.81 -5.57
CA PRO A 4 0.00 -7.12 -6.32
C PRO A 4 0.10 -7.55 -7.79
N ARG A 5 0.00 -8.86 -8.06
CA ARG A 5 0.10 -9.41 -9.42
C ARG A 5 -0.96 -8.87 -10.38
N VAL A 6 -2.15 -8.49 -9.90
CA VAL A 6 -3.18 -7.87 -10.73
C VAL A 6 -2.73 -6.48 -11.18
N TRP A 7 -2.19 -5.68 -10.26
CA TRP A 7 -1.68 -4.34 -10.55
C TRP A 7 -0.45 -4.38 -11.47
N GLU A 8 0.48 -5.30 -11.23
CA GLU A 8 1.64 -5.53 -12.09
C GLU A 8 1.23 -5.90 -13.52
N LYS A 9 0.29 -6.83 -13.70
CA LYS A 9 -0.22 -7.19 -15.03
C LYS A 9 -0.89 -6.02 -15.74
N MET A 10 -1.65 -5.20 -15.01
CA MET A 10 -2.22 -3.96 -15.55
C MET A 10 -1.10 -3.00 -16.00
N GLN A 11 -0.07 -2.81 -15.17
CA GLN A 11 1.09 -1.99 -15.49
C GLN A 11 1.84 -2.50 -16.74
N GLU A 12 2.16 -3.80 -16.80
CA GLU A 12 2.81 -4.46 -17.93
C GLU A 12 2.02 -4.24 -19.23
N LYS A 13 0.69 -4.47 -19.18
CA LYS A 13 -0.20 -4.27 -20.33
C LYS A 13 -0.23 -2.81 -20.77
N MET A 14 -0.29 -1.87 -19.84
CA MET A 14 -0.26 -0.44 -20.15
C MET A 14 1.07 -0.01 -20.78
N LYS A 15 2.21 -0.48 -20.24
CA LYS A 15 3.54 -0.23 -20.81
C LYS A 15 3.58 -0.76 -22.25
N SER A 16 3.06 -1.97 -22.51
CA SER A 16 2.97 -2.56 -23.85
C SER A 16 2.10 -1.75 -24.83
N VAL A 17 0.92 -1.28 -24.41
CA VAL A 17 0.03 -0.44 -25.24
C VAL A 17 0.65 0.94 -25.50
N GLY A 18 1.27 1.53 -24.49
CA GLY A 18 1.98 2.81 -24.60
C GLY A 18 3.17 2.73 -25.56
N ALA A 19 3.86 1.60 -25.61
CA ALA A 19 4.97 1.38 -26.53
C ALA A 19 4.54 1.46 -28.01
N LYS A 20 3.31 1.05 -28.33
CA LYS A 20 2.73 1.08 -29.69
C LYS A 20 2.09 2.42 -30.08
N SER A 21 2.10 3.41 -29.19
CA SER A 21 1.48 4.72 -29.43
C SER A 21 2.38 5.65 -30.24
N SER A 22 1.78 6.60 -30.97
CA SER A 22 2.53 7.62 -31.71
C SER A 22 3.45 8.45 -30.80
N THR A 23 4.55 8.98 -31.35
CA THR A 23 5.55 9.76 -30.61
C THR A 23 4.93 10.91 -29.83
N VAL A 24 3.97 11.62 -30.42
CA VAL A 24 3.24 12.71 -29.76
C VAL A 24 2.46 12.21 -28.55
N ARG A 25 1.70 11.11 -28.69
CA ARG A 25 0.97 10.50 -27.57
C ARG A 25 1.90 10.02 -26.46
N ARG A 26 3.05 9.45 -26.83
CA ARG A 26 4.06 9.00 -25.87
C ARG A 26 4.64 10.18 -25.07
N LYS A 27 4.99 11.29 -25.73
CA LYS A 27 5.47 12.51 -25.06
C LYS A 27 4.43 13.07 -24.08
N ILE A 28 3.16 13.13 -24.48
CA ILE A 28 2.06 13.57 -23.61
C ILE A 28 1.92 12.63 -22.40
N ALA A 29 1.99 11.32 -22.61
CA ALA A 29 1.88 10.34 -21.52
C ALA A 29 3.05 10.46 -20.52
N VAL A 30 4.28 10.62 -21.01
CA VAL A 30 5.48 10.82 -20.17
C VAL A 30 5.35 12.09 -19.35
N TRP A 31 5.00 13.21 -19.98
CA TRP A 31 4.75 14.48 -19.28
C TRP A 31 3.65 14.35 -18.21
N ALA A 32 2.52 13.71 -18.55
CA ALA A 32 1.43 13.57 -17.61
C ALA A 32 1.83 12.71 -16.40
N LYS A 33 2.57 11.62 -16.63
CA LYS A 33 3.10 10.77 -15.54
C LYS A 33 4.05 11.53 -14.63
N ASP A 34 4.98 12.30 -15.19
CA ASP A 34 5.92 13.11 -14.42
C ASP A 34 5.19 14.12 -13.51
N VAL A 35 4.29 14.92 -14.10
CA VAL A 35 3.45 15.87 -13.36
C VAL A 35 2.60 15.18 -12.29
N GLY A 36 2.04 14.02 -12.61
CA GLY A 36 1.23 13.22 -11.69
C GLY A 36 2.02 12.71 -10.50
N LEU A 37 3.21 12.15 -10.75
CA LEU A 37 4.07 11.59 -9.70
C LEU A 37 4.56 12.69 -8.77
N GLN A 38 5.13 13.77 -9.31
CA GLN A 38 5.63 14.90 -8.51
C GLN A 38 4.52 15.49 -7.64
N THR A 39 3.36 15.78 -8.23
CA THR A 39 2.22 16.35 -7.48
C THR A 39 1.76 15.44 -6.36
N ASN A 40 1.68 14.13 -6.59
CA ASN A 40 1.19 13.19 -5.59
C ASN A 40 2.23 12.89 -4.50
N LEU A 41 3.52 12.86 -4.83
CA LEU A 41 4.60 12.78 -3.83
C LEU A 41 4.63 14.03 -2.92
N THR A 42 4.48 15.23 -3.51
CA THR A 42 4.37 16.47 -2.73
C THR A 42 3.18 16.42 -1.78
N LYS A 43 2.00 15.98 -2.24
CA LYS A 43 0.82 15.81 -1.35
C LYS A 43 1.07 14.83 -0.21
N MET A 44 1.74 13.72 -0.50
CA MET A 44 2.07 12.68 0.49
C MET A 44 3.01 13.20 1.58
N ASN A 45 4.02 14.00 1.21
CA ASN A 45 5.02 14.52 2.16
C ASN A 45 4.50 15.69 3.02
N HIS A 46 3.43 16.37 2.59
CA HIS A 46 2.89 17.54 3.27
C HIS A 46 1.59 17.26 4.03
N SER A 47 1.35 16.03 4.51
CA SER A 47 0.19 15.59 5.31
C SER A 47 -0.39 16.71 6.21
N GLY A 48 -1.38 17.46 5.69
CA GLY A 48 -2.03 18.58 6.40
C GLY A 48 -1.96 19.97 5.73
N ALA A 49 -0.98 20.25 4.86
CA ALA A 49 -0.93 21.51 4.11
C ALA A 49 -1.57 21.33 2.73
N ALA A 50 -2.62 22.10 2.43
CA ALA A 50 -3.26 22.12 1.12
C ALA A 50 -2.34 22.75 0.06
N GLY A 51 -1.33 21.99 -0.38
CA GLY A 51 -0.46 22.37 -1.48
C GLY A 51 -1.30 22.67 -2.72
N ARG A 52 -1.11 23.85 -3.31
CA ARG A 52 -1.88 24.28 -4.47
C ARG A 52 -1.63 23.30 -5.62
N THR A 53 -2.68 22.62 -6.06
CA THR A 53 -2.57 21.67 -7.17
C THR A 53 -2.16 22.42 -8.45
N PRO A 54 -1.05 22.05 -9.11
CA PRO A 54 -0.58 22.73 -10.32
C PRO A 54 -1.62 22.70 -11.45
N LEU A 55 -1.63 23.75 -12.28
CA LEU A 55 -2.53 23.79 -13.45
C LEU A 55 -2.19 22.67 -14.45
N SER A 56 -0.90 22.34 -14.58
CA SER A 56 -0.41 21.21 -15.38
C SER A 56 -1.04 19.89 -14.94
N TYR A 57 -1.17 19.65 -13.62
CA TYR A 57 -1.83 18.47 -13.09
C TYR A 57 -3.33 18.45 -13.39
N LYS A 58 -4.03 19.59 -13.27
CA LYS A 58 -5.45 19.68 -13.66
C LYS A 58 -5.64 19.34 -15.14
N LEU A 59 -4.73 19.79 -16.01
CA LEU A 59 -4.73 19.46 -17.42
C LEU A 59 -4.46 17.97 -17.66
N ALA A 60 -3.42 17.41 -17.04
CA ALA A 60 -3.08 15.98 -17.11
C ALA A 60 -4.26 15.09 -16.66
N LYS A 61 -4.96 15.50 -15.59
CA LYS A 61 -6.15 14.82 -15.08
C LYS A 61 -7.28 14.75 -16.10
N LYS A 62 -7.53 15.86 -16.82
CA LYS A 62 -8.60 15.94 -17.82
C LYS A 62 -8.25 15.15 -19.10
N ILE A 63 -7.01 15.23 -19.58
CA ILE A 63 -6.65 14.71 -20.90
C ILE A 63 -6.08 13.29 -20.88
N VAL A 64 -5.41 12.89 -19.78
CA VAL A 64 -4.76 11.57 -19.62
C VAL A 64 -5.46 10.75 -18.53
N PHE A 65 -5.40 11.18 -17.26
CA PHE A 65 -5.75 10.30 -16.13
C PHE A 65 -7.21 9.82 -16.18
N LYS A 66 -8.16 10.70 -16.52
CA LYS A 66 -9.57 10.31 -16.69
C LYS A 66 -9.76 9.22 -17.75
N LYS A 67 -9.02 9.30 -18.86
CA LYS A 67 -9.09 8.29 -19.94
C LYS A 67 -8.44 6.97 -19.52
N VAL A 68 -7.30 7.04 -18.84
CA VAL A 68 -6.60 5.87 -18.29
C VAL A 68 -7.49 5.14 -17.30
N ARG A 69 -8.07 5.85 -16.32
CA ARG A 69 -8.99 5.25 -15.33
C ARG A 69 -10.18 4.57 -16.00
N LYS A 70 -10.80 5.22 -17.00
CA LYS A 70 -11.90 4.61 -17.77
C LYS A 70 -11.46 3.37 -18.54
N ALA A 71 -10.29 3.43 -19.20
CA ALA A 71 -9.76 2.29 -19.95
C ALA A 71 -9.42 1.08 -19.07
N LEU A 72 -9.06 1.32 -17.80
CA LEU A 72 -8.82 0.28 -16.80
C LEU A 72 -10.11 -0.18 -16.09
N GLY A 73 -11.26 0.44 -16.35
CA GLY A 73 -12.51 0.18 -15.62
C GLY A 73 -12.52 0.70 -14.18
N LEU A 74 -11.61 1.63 -13.85
CA LEU A 74 -11.43 2.22 -12.50
C LEU A 74 -12.04 3.62 -12.38
N ASP A 75 -12.89 4.03 -13.32
CA ASP A 75 -13.52 5.35 -13.36
C ASP A 75 -14.60 5.54 -12.29
N ARG A 76 -15.18 4.44 -11.77
CA ARG A 76 -16.08 4.46 -10.61
C ARG A 76 -15.40 4.12 -9.28
N CYS A 77 -14.16 3.62 -9.31
CA CYS A 77 -13.43 3.29 -8.08
C CYS A 77 -13.07 4.56 -7.31
N THR A 78 -13.44 4.66 -6.04
CA THR A 78 -13.06 5.79 -5.18
C THR A 78 -11.69 5.58 -4.54
N LYS A 79 -11.34 4.33 -4.24
CA LYS A 79 -10.07 3.91 -3.63
C LYS A 79 -9.60 2.61 -4.26
N CYS A 80 -8.28 2.48 -4.46
CA CYS A 80 -7.66 1.27 -4.99
C CYS A 80 -6.76 0.69 -3.89
N TYR A 81 -7.00 -0.58 -3.53
CA TYR A 81 -6.32 -1.24 -2.43
C TYR A 81 -5.53 -2.45 -2.92
N THR A 82 -4.38 -2.71 -2.31
CA THR A 82 -3.53 -3.89 -2.52
C THR A 82 -3.14 -4.53 -1.19
N GLY A 83 -2.91 -5.84 -1.18
CA GLY A 83 -2.53 -6.60 0.01
C GLY A 83 -2.30 -8.08 -0.30
N ALA A 84 -2.11 -8.90 0.73
CA ALA A 84 -1.82 -10.34 0.69
C ALA A 84 -0.43 -10.74 0.17
N ALA A 85 0.30 -9.87 -0.51
CA ALA A 85 1.71 -10.05 -0.83
C ALA A 85 2.42 -8.69 -0.97
N PRO A 86 3.76 -8.66 -0.90
CA PRO A 86 4.52 -7.44 -1.17
C PRO A 86 4.28 -6.92 -2.59
N ILE A 87 4.21 -5.59 -2.74
CA ILE A 87 4.12 -4.91 -4.04
C ILE A 87 5.37 -4.07 -4.26
N THR A 88 5.85 -4.02 -5.52
CA THR A 88 7.07 -3.27 -5.83
C THR A 88 6.84 -1.75 -5.78
N LYS A 89 7.87 -1.01 -5.37
CA LYS A 89 7.88 0.45 -5.42
C LYS A 89 7.63 0.99 -6.84
N ASP A 90 8.17 0.35 -7.89
CA ASP A 90 7.92 0.74 -9.30
C ASP A 90 6.42 0.66 -9.64
N THR A 91 5.73 -0.38 -9.20
CA THR A 91 4.29 -0.50 -9.42
C THR A 91 3.51 0.58 -8.66
N LEU A 92 3.84 0.81 -7.39
CA LEU A 92 3.20 1.88 -6.59
C LEU A 92 3.38 3.25 -7.24
N GLU A 93 4.61 3.62 -7.59
CA GLU A 93 4.92 4.90 -8.23
C GLU A 93 4.29 5.01 -9.63
N PHE A 94 4.23 3.91 -10.39
CA PHE A 94 3.57 3.90 -11.69
C PHE A 94 2.09 4.28 -11.58
N PHE A 95 1.33 3.68 -10.68
CA PHE A 95 -0.09 4.01 -10.51
C PHE A 95 -0.28 5.38 -9.85
N LEU A 96 0.59 5.76 -8.91
CA LEU A 96 0.60 7.09 -8.32
C LEU A 96 0.82 8.18 -9.38
N SER A 97 1.70 7.93 -10.36
CA SER A 97 1.95 8.84 -11.51
C SER A 97 0.72 9.07 -12.40
N LEU A 98 -0.27 8.18 -12.32
CA LEU A 98 -1.51 8.23 -13.10
C LEU A 98 -2.71 8.73 -12.28
N ASP A 99 -2.47 9.29 -11.10
CA ASP A 99 -3.50 9.70 -10.15
C ASP A 99 -4.39 8.54 -9.66
N ILE A 100 -3.77 7.37 -9.48
CA ILE A 100 -4.38 6.16 -8.94
C ILE A 100 -3.51 5.69 -7.76
N PRO A 101 -3.62 6.30 -6.57
CA PRO A 101 -2.89 5.80 -5.41
C PRO A 101 -3.36 4.37 -5.08
N LEU A 102 -2.40 3.47 -4.89
CA LEU A 102 -2.64 2.12 -4.39
C LEU A 102 -2.37 2.11 -2.89
N PHE A 103 -3.41 1.91 -2.10
CA PHE A 103 -3.34 1.85 -0.65
C PHE A 103 -3.03 0.42 -0.20
N GLU A 104 -1.94 0.23 0.53
CA GLU A 104 -1.57 -1.07 1.06
C GLU A 104 -2.37 -1.41 2.33
N LEU A 105 -2.64 -2.70 2.49
CA LEU A 105 -3.20 -3.30 3.70
C LEU A 105 -2.27 -4.43 4.15
N TYR A 106 -2.09 -4.54 5.45
CA TYR A 106 -1.34 -5.66 6.03
C TYR A 106 -2.15 -6.32 7.15
N GLY A 107 -2.08 -7.64 7.17
CA GLY A 107 -2.84 -8.52 8.04
C GLY A 107 -2.81 -9.94 7.47
N MET A 108 -3.38 -10.88 8.21
CA MET A 108 -3.38 -12.30 7.90
C MET A 108 -4.74 -12.94 8.22
N SER A 109 -4.90 -14.22 7.89
CA SER A 109 -6.14 -14.95 8.18
C SER A 109 -6.40 -15.03 9.68
N GLU A 110 -5.35 -15.22 10.46
CA GLU A 110 -5.32 -15.29 11.92
C GLU A 110 -5.65 -13.95 12.59
N SER A 111 -5.68 -12.85 11.82
CA SER A 111 -6.15 -11.53 12.27
C SER A 111 -7.49 -11.13 11.63
N THR A 112 -8.24 -12.06 11.04
CA THR A 112 -9.55 -11.81 10.42
C THR A 112 -9.51 -10.73 9.32
N GLY A 113 -8.33 -10.48 8.72
CA GLY A 113 -8.12 -9.42 7.74
C GLY A 113 -7.10 -8.37 8.20
N PRO A 114 -7.26 -7.09 7.78
CA PRO A 114 -6.23 -6.08 7.96
C PRO A 114 -6.03 -5.72 9.44
N HIS A 115 -4.77 -5.64 9.86
CA HIS A 115 -4.29 -5.06 11.11
C HIS A 115 -3.91 -3.59 10.92
N THR A 116 -3.23 -3.30 9.80
CA THR A 116 -2.91 -1.93 9.37
C THR A 116 -3.51 -1.62 8.00
N ILE A 117 -3.79 -0.34 7.77
CA ILE A 117 -4.37 0.14 6.52
C ILE A 117 -3.80 1.49 6.13
N SER A 118 -3.47 1.63 4.85
CA SER A 118 -3.17 2.92 4.25
C SER A 118 -4.48 3.60 3.84
N ILE A 119 -4.63 4.88 4.19
CA ILE A 119 -5.83 5.68 3.88
C ILE A 119 -5.42 7.01 3.23
N PRO A 120 -6.31 7.71 2.50
CA PRO A 120 -5.97 8.97 1.83
C PRO A 120 -5.33 10.02 2.75
N GLU A 121 -5.73 10.05 4.02
CA GLU A 121 -5.25 10.97 5.05
C GLU A 121 -3.93 10.52 5.70
N ALA A 122 -3.58 9.24 5.57
CA ALA A 122 -2.38 8.62 6.10
C ALA A 122 -1.84 7.62 5.05
N PHE A 123 -1.25 8.18 4.01
CA PHE A 123 -0.66 7.45 2.89
C PHE A 123 0.84 7.71 2.84
N LYS A 124 1.62 6.64 2.67
CA LYS A 124 3.06 6.69 2.44
C LYS A 124 3.44 5.53 1.53
N ILE A 125 4.19 5.82 0.46
CA ILE A 125 4.68 4.78 -0.46
C ILE A 125 5.50 3.75 0.34
N THR A 126 5.34 2.47 -0.03
CA THR A 126 5.92 1.27 0.59
C THR A 126 5.55 1.04 2.06
N SER A 127 4.67 1.84 2.64
CA SER A 127 4.13 1.59 3.97
C SER A 127 2.83 0.79 3.87
N CYS A 128 2.65 -0.14 4.81
CA CYS A 128 1.39 -0.84 5.04
C CYS A 128 0.33 0.01 5.76
N GLY A 129 0.58 1.31 5.90
CA GLY A 129 -0.30 2.26 6.57
C GLY A 129 -0.13 2.27 8.08
N LYS A 130 -1.19 2.65 8.78
CA LYS A 130 -1.23 2.73 10.25
C LYS A 130 -2.17 1.69 10.83
N GLU A 131 -1.99 1.39 12.11
CA GLU A 131 -2.87 0.53 12.89
C GLU A 131 -4.33 0.96 12.75
N ILE A 132 -5.23 -0.01 12.53
CA ILE A 132 -6.67 0.23 12.54
C ILE A 132 -7.10 0.53 13.99
N PRO A 133 -8.04 1.47 14.23
CA PRO A 133 -8.54 1.76 15.58
C PRO A 133 -8.94 0.50 16.35
N GLY A 134 -8.38 0.35 17.56
CA GLY A 134 -8.60 -0.82 18.42
C GLY A 134 -7.62 -1.98 18.22
N CYS A 135 -6.75 -1.89 17.21
CA CYS A 135 -5.59 -2.75 17.06
C CYS A 135 -4.39 -2.14 17.81
N LYS A 136 -3.40 -2.99 18.14
CA LYS A 136 -2.09 -2.57 18.63
C LYS A 136 -1.01 -3.43 17.99
N THR A 137 0.11 -2.84 17.64
CA THR A 137 1.30 -3.53 17.16
C THR A 137 2.42 -3.48 18.20
N LYS A 138 3.09 -4.62 18.40
CA LYS A 138 4.33 -4.75 19.17
C LYS A 138 5.42 -5.21 18.22
N LEU A 139 6.60 -4.60 18.28
CA LEU A 139 7.79 -5.12 17.60
C LEU A 139 8.56 -5.98 18.60
N HIS A 140 8.55 -7.29 18.41
CA HIS A 140 9.22 -8.24 19.29
C HIS A 140 10.68 -8.42 18.88
N ASN A 141 11.58 -8.35 19.86
CA ASN A 141 13.05 -8.41 19.71
C ASN A 141 13.59 -7.50 18.59
N PRO A 142 13.35 -6.18 18.63
CA PRO A 142 13.84 -5.28 17.60
C PRO A 142 15.37 -5.23 17.58
N ASP A 143 15.96 -5.18 16.38
CA ASP A 143 17.39 -4.94 16.15
C ASP A 143 17.77 -3.46 16.36
N GLU A 144 19.05 -3.13 16.16
CA GLU A 144 19.56 -1.75 16.29
C GLU A 144 18.92 -0.76 15.32
N GLU A 145 18.38 -1.24 14.19
CA GLU A 145 17.66 -0.43 13.20
C GLU A 145 16.15 -0.36 13.47
N GLY A 146 15.69 -0.96 14.57
CA GLY A 146 14.30 -1.00 14.99
C GLY A 146 13.44 -2.04 14.25
N ASN A 147 14.04 -2.95 13.48
CA ASN A 147 13.30 -4.05 12.86
C ASN A 147 13.08 -5.16 13.89
N GLY A 148 11.83 -5.47 14.19
CA GLY A 148 11.45 -6.61 15.02
C GLY A 148 10.37 -7.42 14.35
N GLU A 149 10.04 -8.56 14.95
CA GLU A 149 8.86 -9.31 14.55
C GLU A 149 7.60 -8.48 14.82
N ILE A 150 6.73 -8.36 13.82
CA ILE A 150 5.48 -7.65 13.97
C ILE A 150 4.49 -8.56 14.69
N CYS A 151 4.09 -8.20 15.90
CA CYS A 151 3.08 -8.91 16.66
C CYS A 151 1.77 -8.10 16.71
N PHE A 152 0.64 -8.77 16.50
CA PHE A 152 -0.68 -8.16 16.48
C PHE A 152 -1.42 -8.38 17.78
N TRP A 153 -2.14 -7.36 18.23
CA TRP A 153 -3.12 -7.49 19.29
C TRP A 153 -4.40 -6.74 18.93
N GLY A 154 -5.54 -7.28 19.38
CA GLY A 154 -6.85 -6.67 19.23
C GLY A 154 -7.95 -7.71 18.99
N ARG A 155 -9.21 -7.26 19.00
CA ARG A 155 -10.39 -8.16 18.90
C ARG A 155 -10.55 -8.92 17.57
N HIS A 156 -9.72 -8.60 16.58
CA HIS A 156 -9.70 -9.22 15.26
C HIS A 156 -8.74 -10.41 15.19
N VAL A 157 -7.84 -10.55 16.17
CA VAL A 157 -7.00 -11.75 16.33
C VAL A 157 -7.90 -12.94 16.67
N PHE A 158 -7.67 -14.05 15.98
CA PHE A 158 -8.43 -15.29 16.14
C PHE A 158 -8.29 -15.89 17.56
N MET A 159 -9.11 -16.89 17.89
CA MET A 159 -8.99 -17.62 19.17
C MET A 159 -7.99 -18.77 19.11
N GLY A 160 -7.43 -19.06 17.93
CA GLY A 160 -6.54 -20.19 17.68
C GLY A 160 -6.97 -21.07 16.51
N TYR A 161 -6.14 -22.08 16.25
CA TYR A 161 -6.35 -23.07 15.21
C TYR A 161 -7.22 -24.23 15.72
N LEU A 162 -8.22 -24.62 14.92
CA LEU A 162 -9.12 -25.72 15.27
C LEU A 162 -8.35 -27.03 15.45
N ASN A 163 -8.49 -27.66 16.62
CA ASN A 163 -7.85 -28.92 17.00
C ASN A 163 -6.31 -28.91 16.92
N MET A 164 -5.68 -27.74 17.02
CA MET A 164 -4.23 -27.58 16.99
C MET A 164 -3.78 -26.65 18.12
N ALA A 165 -3.87 -27.12 19.37
CA ALA A 165 -3.52 -26.35 20.56
C ALA A 165 -2.05 -25.91 20.53
N GLU A 166 -1.12 -26.82 20.22
CA GLU A 166 0.32 -26.50 20.12
C GLU A 166 0.60 -25.37 19.11
N LYS A 167 -0.02 -25.41 17.93
CA LYS A 167 0.12 -24.34 16.92
C LYS A 167 -0.51 -23.02 17.37
N THR A 168 -1.54 -23.09 18.22
CA THR A 168 -2.17 -21.90 18.80
C THR A 168 -1.25 -21.25 19.81
N GLU A 169 -0.63 -22.04 20.68
CA GLU A 169 0.36 -21.58 21.68
C GLU A 169 1.66 -21.10 21.02
N GLU A 170 2.05 -21.65 19.87
CA GLU A 170 3.17 -21.12 19.08
C GLU A 170 2.83 -19.74 18.47
N ALA A 171 1.58 -19.53 18.05
CA ALA A 171 1.17 -18.32 17.34
C ALA A 171 0.77 -17.18 18.29
N LEU A 172 0.20 -17.50 19.47
CA LEU A 172 -0.27 -16.53 20.47
C LEU A 172 0.60 -16.62 21.72
N ASP A 173 1.21 -15.51 22.13
CA ASP A 173 1.91 -15.45 23.42
C ASP A 173 0.92 -15.43 24.61
N ALA A 174 1.46 -15.56 25.82
CA ALA A 174 0.68 -15.60 27.06
C ALA A 174 -0.15 -14.31 27.30
N GLU A 175 0.26 -13.19 26.69
CA GLU A 175 -0.45 -11.91 26.75
C GLU A 175 -1.45 -11.72 25.59
N GLY A 176 -1.58 -12.72 24.70
CA GLY A 176 -2.52 -12.74 23.59
C GLY A 176 -2.06 -11.99 22.35
N TRP A 177 -0.75 -11.75 22.18
CA TRP A 177 -0.20 -11.22 20.94
C TRP A 177 0.00 -12.33 19.91
N LEU A 178 -0.48 -12.09 18.70
CA LEU A 178 -0.26 -12.96 17.55
C LEU A 178 1.09 -12.62 16.90
N HIS A 179 1.98 -13.60 16.87
CA HIS A 179 3.26 -13.56 16.17
C HIS A 179 3.05 -13.77 14.66
N SER A 180 3.30 -12.73 13.86
CA SER A 180 3.04 -12.79 12.41
C SER A 180 4.09 -13.57 11.62
N GLY A 181 5.30 -13.71 12.17
CA GLY A 181 6.47 -14.20 11.43
C GLY A 181 7.04 -13.23 10.39
N ASP A 182 6.48 -12.01 10.27
CA ASP A 182 7.00 -10.94 9.42
C ASP A 182 7.87 -9.97 10.24
N LEU A 183 8.94 -9.46 9.65
CA LEU A 183 9.79 -8.42 10.22
C LEU A 183 9.33 -7.05 9.74
N GLY A 184 9.39 -6.05 10.63
CA GLY A 184 9.08 -4.69 10.25
C GLY A 184 9.45 -3.66 11.29
N LYS A 185 9.17 -2.41 10.95
CA LYS A 185 9.42 -1.25 11.82
C LYS A 185 8.40 -0.15 11.62
N HIS A 186 8.24 0.67 12.66
CA HIS A 186 7.50 1.91 12.55
C HIS A 186 8.45 3.07 12.20
N ASP A 187 7.95 4.02 11.42
CA ASP A 187 8.58 5.33 11.35
C ASP A 187 8.10 6.27 12.47
N GLU A 188 8.71 7.45 12.57
CA GLU A 188 8.37 8.48 13.56
C GLU A 188 6.91 8.96 13.49
N ASN A 189 6.23 8.73 12.36
CA ASN A 189 4.83 9.11 12.16
C ASN A 189 3.86 7.94 12.42
N GLY A 190 4.36 6.78 12.87
CA GLY A 190 3.56 5.59 13.16
C GLY A 190 3.11 4.82 11.92
N PHE A 191 3.80 4.99 10.79
CA PHE A 191 3.60 4.13 9.61
C PHE A 191 4.37 2.82 9.76
N LEU A 192 3.71 1.69 9.51
CA LEU A 192 4.34 0.38 9.53
C LEU A 192 4.98 0.06 8.17
N PHE A 193 6.19 -0.49 8.21
CA PHE A 193 6.93 -1.00 7.05
C PHE A 193 7.34 -2.44 7.29
N ILE A 194 7.00 -3.34 6.36
CA ILE A 194 7.50 -4.72 6.37
C ILE A 194 8.88 -4.73 5.73
N THR A 195 9.86 -5.33 6.41
CA THR A 195 11.25 -5.40 5.97
C THR A 195 11.72 -6.80 5.63
N GLY A 196 10.96 -7.84 6.00
CA GLY A 196 11.27 -9.22 5.63
C GLY A 196 10.35 -10.24 6.30
N ARG A 197 10.78 -11.50 6.28
CA ARG A 197 10.21 -12.59 7.06
C ARG A 197 11.30 -13.25 7.89
N ILE A 198 10.92 -13.84 9.02
CA ILE A 198 11.84 -14.57 9.90
C ILE A 198 12.33 -15.88 9.25
N LYS A 199 11.56 -16.42 8.29
CA LYS A 199 11.91 -17.62 7.50
C LYS A 199 12.04 -17.28 6.03
#